data_AF-I0I315-F1
#
_entry.id   AF-I0I315-F1
#
_cell.length_a   1.000
_cell.length_b   1.000
_cell.length_c   1.000
_cell.angle_alpha   90.00
_cell.angle_beta   90.00
_cell.angle_gamma   90.00
#
_symmetry.space_group_name_H-M   'P 1'
#
loop_
_entity.id
_entity.type
_entity.pdbx_description
1 polymer ?
#
loop_
_entity_poly.entity_id
_entity_poly.type
_entity_poly.pdbx_seq_one_letter_code
_entity_poly.pdbx_strand_id
1 'polypeptide(L)'
;MSAANIERREVPADLIEATPGALGMWLLASPLLLFILWAWVDIFALLSPIPWYWLDVLIGTLVFLFAVVLPFGWLAHRLVTSAPRLFQHAGWDVQPLEPVSEHEMYLVRYVYRARRRASGNWQRQWLRAAQGWVYIEIAVILLGGVLMIPLFFSAVDFGFGR
;
A
#
# COMPACT_ATOMS: atom_id res chain seq x y z
N MET A 1 -2.95 38.36 24.71
CA MET A 1 -2.84 36.90 24.93
C MET A 1 -1.61 36.43 24.18
N SER A 2 -0.51 36.15 24.89
CA SER A 2 0.72 35.65 24.27
C SER A 2 0.45 34.24 23.76
N ALA A 3 0.66 33.99 22.47
CA ALA A 3 0.66 32.64 21.94
C ALA A 3 1.76 31.87 22.69
N ALA A 4 1.39 30.98 23.59
CA ALA A 4 2.34 30.06 24.20
C ALA A 4 2.98 29.29 23.04
N ASN A 5 4.27 29.51 22.84
CA ASN A 5 5.04 28.75 21.88
C ASN A 5 5.03 27.32 22.43
N ILE A 6 4.16 26.46 21.90
CA ILE A 6 4.16 25.04 22.24
C ILE A 6 5.45 24.50 21.63
N GLU A 7 6.54 24.57 22.39
CA GLU A 7 7.80 23.90 22.06
C GLU A 7 7.50 22.40 22.06
N ARG A 8 7.15 21.87 20.88
CA ARG A 8 7.01 20.44 20.69
C ARG A 8 8.40 19.85 20.90
N ARG A 9 8.57 19.15 22.03
CA ARG A 9 9.78 18.40 22.35
C ARG A 9 10.17 17.55 21.15
N GLU A 10 11.37 17.79 20.64
CA GLU A 10 11.94 17.02 19.54
C GLU A 10 12.65 15.80 20.13
N VAL A 11 12.22 14.61 19.72
CA VAL A 11 12.77 13.35 20.22
C VAL A 11 13.46 12.61 19.08
N PRO A 12 14.75 12.29 19.19
CA PRO A 12 15.43 11.52 18.16
C PRO A 12 14.87 10.09 18.13
N ALA A 13 14.59 9.59 16.92
CA ALA A 13 14.03 8.26 16.72
C ALA A 13 14.69 7.54 15.54
N ASP A 14 14.79 6.22 15.64
CA ASP A 14 15.15 5.35 14.53
C ASP A 14 13.88 4.81 13.87
N LEU A 15 13.89 4.70 12.55
CA LEU A 15 12.83 4.06 11.79
C LEU A 15 13.24 2.63 11.49
N ILE A 16 12.47 1.66 12.00
CA ILE A 16 12.67 0.24 11.74
C ILE A 16 11.58 -0.24 10.80
N GLU A 17 11.95 -1.00 9.76
CA GLU A 17 10.94 -1.51 8.84
C GLU A 17 9.96 -2.46 9.56
N ALA A 18 8.68 -2.09 9.55
CA ALA A 18 7.61 -2.89 10.14
C ALA A 18 7.24 -4.03 9.18
N THR A 19 7.43 -5.28 9.61
CA THR A 19 6.96 -6.46 8.87
C THR A 19 5.70 -7.05 9.52
N PRO A 20 4.51 -6.79 8.98
CA PRO A 20 3.26 -7.41 9.43
C PRO A 20 3.15 -8.85 8.94
N GLY A 21 2.16 -9.58 9.47
CA GLY A 21 1.87 -10.96 9.09
C GLY A 21 1.39 -11.09 7.62
N ALA A 22 1.91 -12.10 6.92
CA ALA A 22 1.70 -12.29 5.47
C ALA A 22 0.23 -12.45 5.07
N LEU A 23 -0.50 -13.31 5.80
CA LEU A 23 -1.84 -13.72 5.40
C LEU A 23 -2.85 -12.58 5.47
N GLY A 24 -2.75 -11.71 6.49
CA GLY A 24 -3.64 -10.57 6.63
C GLY A 24 -3.50 -9.59 5.48
N MET A 25 -2.27 -9.29 5.05
CA MET A 25 -2.03 -8.33 3.97
C MET A 25 -2.49 -8.85 2.61
N TRP A 26 -2.30 -10.14 2.32
CA TRP A 26 -2.83 -10.73 1.08
C TRP A 26 -4.34 -10.78 1.06
N LEU A 27 -4.97 -11.08 2.20
CA LEU A 27 -6.43 -11.07 2.29
C LEU A 27 -6.98 -9.66 2.08
N LEU A 28 -6.35 -8.64 2.67
CA LEU A 28 -6.72 -7.25 2.49
C LEU A 28 -6.56 -6.77 1.05
N ALA A 29 -5.49 -7.20 0.37
CA ALA A 29 -5.22 -6.89 -1.03
C ALA A 29 -6.06 -7.72 -2.03
N SER A 30 -6.76 -8.77 -1.56
CA SER A 30 -7.41 -9.74 -2.43
C SER A 30 -8.53 -9.18 -3.30
N PRO A 31 -9.38 -8.22 -2.88
CA PRO A 31 -10.47 -7.74 -3.72
C PRO A 31 -9.96 -7.10 -5.02
N LEU A 32 -8.99 -6.18 -4.92
CA LEU A 32 -8.38 -5.56 -6.09
C LEU A 32 -7.60 -6.60 -6.93
N LEU A 33 -6.84 -7.48 -6.28
CA LEU A 33 -6.04 -8.48 -6.98
C LEU A 33 -6.90 -9.47 -7.77
N LEU A 34 -8.01 -9.94 -7.20
CA LEU A 34 -8.94 -10.85 -7.87
C LEU A 34 -9.64 -10.16 -9.05
N PHE A 35 -10.01 -8.89 -8.89
CA PHE A 35 -10.60 -8.10 -9.97
C PHE A 35 -9.63 -7.96 -11.15
N ILE A 36 -8.37 -7.62 -10.90
CA ILE A 36 -7.35 -7.50 -11.95
C ILE A 36 -7.01 -8.88 -12.54
N LEU A 37 -6.89 -9.91 -11.70
CA LEU A 37 -6.62 -11.28 -12.15
C LEU A 37 -7.69 -11.78 -13.12
N TRP A 38 -8.96 -11.52 -12.82
CA TRP A 38 -10.06 -11.89 -13.70
C TRP A 38 -9.90 -11.28 -15.10
N ALA A 39 -9.71 -9.96 -15.18
CA ALA A 39 -9.49 -9.27 -16.45
C ALA A 39 -8.21 -9.74 -17.16
N TRP A 40 -7.15 -10.00 -16.41
CA TRP A 40 -5.89 -10.50 -16.94
C TRP A 40 -6.04 -11.89 -17.58
N VAL A 41 -6.72 -12.82 -16.91
CA VAL A 41 -6.92 -14.18 -17.41
C VAL A 41 -7.76 -14.17 -18.68
N ASP A 42 -8.80 -13.32 -18.76
CA ASP A 42 -9.59 -13.16 -19.98
C ASP A 42 -8.74 -12.68 -21.16
N ILE A 43 -7.89 -11.67 -20.94
CA ILE A 43 -6.96 -11.17 -21.98
C ILE A 43 -5.94 -12.25 -22.36
N PHE A 44 -5.40 -12.97 -21.38
CA PHE A 44 -4.41 -14.02 -21.60
C PHE A 44 -5.00 -15.16 -22.44
N ALA A 45 -6.19 -15.64 -22.08
CA ALA A 45 -6.88 -16.71 -22.81
C ALA A 45 -7.26 -16.27 -24.24
N LEU A 46 -7.64 -15.00 -24.43
CA LEU A 46 -7.94 -14.45 -25.76
C LEU A 46 -6.72 -14.46 -26.69
N LEU A 47 -5.53 -14.22 -26.15
CA LEU A 47 -4.28 -14.15 -26.91
C LEU A 47 -3.54 -15.49 -26.99
N SER A 48 -3.93 -16.48 -26.17
CA SER A 48 -3.25 -17.76 -26.11
C SER A 48 -3.56 -18.62 -27.33
N PRO A 49 -2.55 -19.24 -27.97
CA PRO A 49 -2.77 -20.22 -29.03
C PRO A 49 -3.18 -21.60 -28.48
N ILE A 50 -3.25 -21.78 -27.16
CA ILE A 50 -3.51 -23.06 -26.51
C ILE A 50 -5.03 -23.34 -26.55
N PRO A 51 -5.48 -24.53 -26.99
CA PRO A 51 -6.91 -24.84 -27.08
C PRO A 51 -7.56 -25.17 -25.72
N TRP A 52 -6.81 -25.12 -24.62
CA TRP A 52 -7.22 -25.60 -23.28
C TRP A 52 -7.31 -24.44 -22.30
N TYR A 53 -8.52 -23.91 -22.14
CA TYR A 53 -8.78 -22.75 -21.28
C TYR A 53 -8.22 -22.90 -19.86
N TRP A 54 -8.40 -24.04 -19.20
CA TRP A 54 -7.90 -24.23 -17.83
C TRP A 54 -6.37 -24.21 -17.73
N LEU A 55 -5.67 -24.61 -18.79
CA LEU A 55 -4.22 -24.49 -18.85
C LEU A 55 -3.82 -23.02 -18.99
N ASP A 56 -4.56 -22.24 -19.79
CA ASP A 56 -4.36 -20.79 -19.89
C ASP A 56 -4.64 -20.07 -18.58
N VAL A 57 -5.69 -20.45 -17.84
CA VAL A 57 -5.97 -19.91 -16.51
C VAL A 57 -4.78 -20.15 -15.58
N LEU A 58 -4.24 -21.37 -15.55
CA LEU A 58 -3.11 -21.71 -14.68
C LEU A 58 -1.85 -20.93 -15.07
N ILE A 59 -1.47 -20.96 -16.34
CA ILE A 59 -0.27 -20.28 -16.83
C ILE A 59 -0.44 -18.76 -16.69
N GLY A 60 -1.58 -18.21 -17.10
CA GLY A 60 -1.92 -16.81 -16.99
C GLY A 60 -1.87 -16.31 -15.56
N THR A 61 -2.38 -17.08 -14.59
CA THR A 61 -2.29 -16.76 -13.16
C THR A 61 -0.84 -16.75 -12.67
N LEU A 62 -0.02 -17.72 -13.07
CA LEU A 62 1.40 -17.73 -12.72
C LEU A 62 2.14 -16.53 -13.32
N VAL A 63 1.90 -16.22 -14.60
CA VAL A 63 2.47 -15.04 -15.26
C VAL A 63 2.02 -13.77 -14.56
N PHE A 64 0.74 -13.65 -14.22
CA PHE A 64 0.21 -12.51 -13.45
C PHE A 64 0.95 -12.35 -12.12
N LEU A 65 1.14 -13.44 -11.38
CA LEU A 65 1.81 -13.41 -10.10
C LEU A 65 3.24 -12.88 -10.19
N PHE A 66 4.02 -13.38 -11.15
CA PHE A 66 5.43 -13.02 -11.28
C PHE A 66 5.68 -11.72 -12.06
N ALA A 67 4.87 -11.41 -13.07
CA ALA A 67 5.05 -10.25 -13.94
C ALA A 67 4.30 -9.01 -13.46
N VAL A 68 3.22 -9.18 -12.67
CA VAL A 68 2.40 -8.07 -12.18
C VAL A 68 2.43 -8.01 -10.67
N VAL A 69 1.97 -9.05 -9.97
CA VAL A 69 1.77 -8.99 -8.52
C VAL A 69 3.07 -8.69 -7.78
N LEU A 70 4.12 -9.47 -7.98
CA LEU A 70 5.40 -9.25 -7.29
C LEU A 70 6.05 -7.89 -7.59
N PRO A 71 6.29 -7.50 -8.86
CA PRO A 71 7.01 -6.27 -9.15
C PRO A 71 6.24 -5.01 -8.75
N PHE A 72 4.93 -4.93 -9.02
CA PHE A 72 4.14 -3.74 -8.69
C PHE A 72 3.92 -3.59 -7.20
N GLY A 73 3.62 -4.69 -6.49
CA GLY A 73 3.53 -4.67 -5.03
C GLY A 73 4.85 -4.23 -4.40
N TRP A 74 5.97 -4.80 -4.85
CA TRP A 74 7.28 -4.42 -4.32
C TRP A 74 7.61 -2.94 -4.60
N LEU A 75 7.30 -2.44 -5.80
CA LEU A 75 7.53 -1.06 -6.18
C LEU A 75 6.67 -0.09 -5.35
N ALA A 76 5.38 -0.39 -5.17
CA ALA A 76 4.50 0.41 -4.34
C ALA A 76 4.99 0.50 -2.88
N HIS A 77 5.41 -0.65 -2.31
CA HIS A 77 6.02 -0.65 -0.98
C HIS A 77 7.27 0.23 -0.92
N ARG A 78 8.13 0.14 -1.94
CA ARG A 78 9.33 0.99 -2.03
C ARG A 78 9.00 2.47 -2.12
N LEU A 79 7.98 2.85 -2.89
CA LEU A 79 7.53 4.22 -3.06
C LEU A 79 7.01 4.77 -1.73
N VAL A 80 6.10 4.07 -1.06
CA VAL A 80 5.52 4.51 0.22
C VAL A 80 6.61 4.62 1.29
N THR A 81 7.45 3.59 1.44
CA THR A 81 8.53 3.61 2.44
C THR A 81 9.67 4.59 2.14
N SER A 82 9.75 5.14 0.92
CA SER A 82 10.73 6.18 0.58
C SER A 82 10.43 7.52 1.25
N ALA A 83 9.15 7.79 1.54
CA ALA A 83 8.63 9.04 2.09
C ALA A 83 8.07 8.88 3.53
N PRO A 84 8.89 8.49 4.52
CA PRO A 84 8.41 8.18 5.87
C PRO A 84 7.77 9.36 6.59
N ARG A 85 8.06 10.61 6.21
CA ARG A 85 7.41 11.79 6.83
C ARG A 85 5.91 11.87 6.55
N LEU A 86 5.49 11.42 5.38
CA LEU A 86 4.08 11.37 4.97
C LEU A 86 3.39 10.11 5.51
N PHE A 87 4.14 9.01 5.61
CA PHE A 87 3.62 7.69 5.94
C PHE A 87 4.36 7.08 7.13
N GLN A 88 4.33 7.78 8.27
CA GLN A 88 5.13 7.43 9.45
C GLN A 88 4.78 6.05 10.02
N HIS A 89 3.51 5.65 9.91
CA HIS A 89 3.01 4.35 10.35
C HIS A 89 2.83 3.33 9.21
N ALA A 90 3.20 3.68 7.97
CA ALA A 90 3.10 2.75 6.85
C ALA A 90 4.48 2.17 6.51
N GLY A 91 4.69 0.91 6.93
CA GLY A 91 5.92 0.17 6.68
C GLY A 91 7.11 0.57 7.56
N TRP A 92 6.92 1.53 8.47
CA TRP A 92 7.90 1.95 9.46
C TRP A 92 7.32 1.86 10.87
N ASP A 93 8.13 1.37 11.79
CA ASP A 93 7.96 1.44 13.22
C ASP A 93 8.92 2.50 13.77
N VAL A 94 8.41 3.41 14.60
CA VAL A 94 9.16 4.54 15.14
C VAL A 94 9.70 4.14 16.51
N GLN A 95 11.03 4.05 16.64
CA GLN A 95 11.68 3.69 17.90
C GLN A 95 12.38 4.91 18.50
N PRO A 96 11.80 5.53 19.55
CA PRO A 96 12.42 6.66 20.24
C PRO A 96 13.75 6.22 20.88
N LEU A 97 14.80 7.04 20.74
CA LEU A 97 16.09 6.82 21.41
C LEU A 97 16.10 7.33 22.85
N GLU A 98 15.08 8.10 23.22
CA GLU A 98 14.82 8.55 24.58
C GLU A 98 13.51 7.94 25.08
N PRO A 99 13.36 7.71 26.39
CA PRO A 99 12.09 7.27 26.95
C PRO A 99 11.01 8.34 26.70
N VAL A 100 9.95 7.92 26.02
CA VAL A 100 8.72 8.69 25.81
C VAL A 100 7.59 7.89 26.43
N SER A 101 6.83 8.51 27.34
CA SER A 101 5.68 7.86 27.95
C SER A 101 4.55 7.73 26.93
N GLU A 102 3.66 6.73 27.09
CA GLU A 102 2.54 6.52 26.14
C GLU A 102 1.66 7.78 25.98
N HIS A 103 1.49 8.55 27.05
CA HIS A 103 0.71 9.79 27.08
C HIS A 103 1.37 10.93 26.28
N GLU A 104 2.69 10.86 26.08
CA GLU A 104 3.47 11.87 25.34
C GLU A 104 3.72 11.48 23.89
N MET A 105 3.44 10.22 23.52
CA MET A 105 3.83 9.63 22.23
C MET A 105 3.31 10.43 21.01
N TYR A 106 2.16 11.10 21.15
CA TYR A 106 1.52 11.91 20.10
C TYR A 106 1.76 13.43 20.25
N LEU A 107 2.41 13.86 21.34
CA LEU A 107 2.73 15.27 21.62
C LEU A 107 4.14 15.64 21.17
N VAL A 108 5.04 14.66 21.09
CA VAL A 108 6.43 14.85 20.67
C VAL A 108 6.58 14.84 19.15
N ARG A 109 7.58 15.58 18.66
CA ARG A 109 7.99 15.54 17.26
C ARG A 109 9.17 14.60 17.11
N TYR A 110 8.98 13.47 16.42
CA TYR A 110 10.09 12.56 16.14
C TYR A 110 11.03 13.10 15.07
N VAL A 111 12.33 13.13 15.38
CA VAL A 111 13.40 13.51 14.46
C VAL A 111 14.15 12.25 14.04
N TYR A 112 13.96 11.84 12.79
CA TYR A 112 14.53 10.59 12.28
C TYR A 112 16.04 10.68 12.11
N ARG A 113 16.80 9.87 12.85
CA ARG A 113 18.26 9.77 12.73
C ARG A 113 18.68 8.71 11.74
N ALA A 114 18.16 7.48 11.88
CA ALA A 114 18.52 6.36 11.01
C ALA A 114 17.29 5.64 10.44
N ARG A 115 17.48 4.99 9.29
CA ARG A 115 16.49 4.07 8.68
C ARG A 115 17.10 2.68 8.60
N ARG A 116 16.53 1.73 9.32
CA ARG A 116 16.96 0.33 9.32
C ARG A 116 15.94 -0.51 8.56
N ARG A 117 16.28 -0.85 7.32
CA ARG A 117 15.52 -1.84 6.55
C ARG A 117 15.81 -3.24 7.07
N ALA A 118 14.79 -4.08 7.03
CA ALA A 118 14.95 -5.48 7.36
C ALA A 118 15.65 -6.25 6.23
N SER A 119 16.11 -7.47 6.54
CA SER A 119 16.88 -8.31 5.61
C SER A 119 16.15 -8.56 4.27
N GLY A 120 16.93 -8.82 3.22
CA GLY A 120 16.42 -9.00 1.85
C GLY A 120 15.94 -10.41 1.51
N ASN A 121 15.57 -11.24 2.49
CA ASN A 121 15.17 -12.63 2.22
C ASN A 121 13.87 -12.71 1.41
N TRP A 122 13.66 -13.83 0.72
CA TRP A 122 12.50 -14.02 -0.17
C TRP A 122 11.16 -13.83 0.56
N GLN A 123 11.05 -14.36 1.77
CA GLN A 123 9.87 -14.19 2.61
C GLN A 123 9.54 -12.71 2.86
N ARG A 124 10.54 -11.87 3.16
CA ARG A 124 10.32 -10.43 3.32
C ARG A 124 9.97 -9.75 2.01
N GLN A 125 10.50 -10.17 0.87
CA GLN A 125 10.07 -9.61 -0.42
C GLN A 125 8.60 -9.92 -0.70
N TRP A 126 8.15 -11.14 -0.38
CA TRP A 126 6.75 -11.53 -0.48
C TRP A 126 5.84 -10.67 0.41
N LEU A 127 6.27 -10.41 1.65
CA LEU A 127 5.56 -9.52 2.58
C LEU A 127 5.47 -8.08 2.08
N ARG A 128 6.60 -7.54 1.58
CA ARG A 128 6.65 -6.19 1.01
C ARG A 128 5.72 -6.07 -0.19
N ALA A 129 5.67 -7.09 -1.05
CA ALA A 129 4.74 -7.10 -2.17
C ALA A 129 3.28 -7.06 -1.70
N ALA A 130 2.92 -7.87 -0.70
CA ALA A 130 1.59 -7.87 -0.11
C ALA A 130 1.19 -6.50 0.46
N GLN A 131 2.07 -5.89 1.26
CA GLN A 131 1.85 -4.54 1.80
C GLN A 131 1.69 -3.49 0.71
N GLY A 132 2.52 -3.57 -0.34
CA GLY A 132 2.43 -2.67 -1.47
C GLY A 132 1.10 -2.74 -2.21
N TRP A 133 0.52 -3.94 -2.36
CA TRP A 133 -0.82 -4.08 -2.93
C TRP A 133 -1.92 -3.50 -2.05
N VAL A 134 -1.81 -3.61 -0.72
CA VAL A 134 -2.72 -2.90 0.18
C VAL A 134 -2.62 -1.38 -0.01
N TYR A 135 -1.41 -0.84 -0.20
CA TYR A 135 -1.25 0.58 -0.50
C TYR A 135 -1.86 0.98 -1.84
N ILE A 136 -1.70 0.15 -2.87
CA ILE A 136 -2.33 0.37 -4.18
C ILE A 136 -3.85 0.34 -4.04
N GLU A 137 -4.40 -0.63 -3.33
CA GLU A 137 -5.84 -0.75 -3.12
C GLU A 137 -6.44 0.46 -2.41
N ILE A 138 -5.81 0.91 -1.33
CA ILE A 138 -6.22 2.15 -0.64
C ILE A 138 -6.17 3.34 -1.62
N ALA A 139 -5.09 3.46 -2.40
CA ALA A 139 -4.96 4.55 -3.37
C ALA A 139 -6.06 4.50 -4.46
N VAL A 140 -6.38 3.31 -4.97
CA VAL A 140 -7.45 3.10 -5.97
C VAL A 140 -8.81 3.44 -5.40
N ILE A 141 -9.11 3.04 -4.16
CA ILE A 141 -10.38 3.38 -3.48
C ILE A 141 -10.50 4.89 -3.30
N LEU A 142 -9.44 5.56 -2.84
CA LEU A 142 -9.43 7.01 -2.65
C LEU A 142 -9.60 7.75 -3.98
N LEU A 143 -8.86 7.34 -5.01
CA LEU A 143 -8.96 7.92 -6.35
C LEU A 143 -10.35 7.72 -6.93
N GLY A 144 -10.91 6.51 -6.82
CA GLY A 144 -12.28 6.20 -7.23
C GLY A 144 -13.30 7.10 -6.54
N GLY A 145 -13.18 7.26 -5.22
CA GLY A 145 -14.06 8.16 -4.46
C GLY A 145 -13.98 9.62 -4.94
N VAL A 146 -12.78 10.13 -5.22
CA VAL A 146 -12.60 11.49 -5.76
C VAL A 146 -13.17 11.62 -7.17
N LEU A 147 -12.96 10.63 -8.04
CA LEU A 147 -13.47 10.62 -9.42
C LEU A 147 -14.99 10.46 -9.50
N MET A 148 -15.63 9.90 -8.47
CA MET A 148 -17.09 9.85 -8.40
C MET A 148 -17.73 11.25 -8.24
N ILE A 149 -17.01 12.23 -7.69
CA ILE A 149 -17.51 13.61 -7.51
C ILE A 149 -17.88 14.25 -8.87
N PRO A 150 -16.96 14.39 -9.85
CA PRO A 150 -17.30 14.96 -11.14
C PRO A 150 -18.30 14.10 -11.92
N LEU A 151 -18.25 12.77 -11.78
CA LEU A 151 -19.24 11.88 -12.41
C LEU A 151 -20.65 12.12 -11.87
N PHE A 152 -20.79 12.34 -10.56
CA PHE A 152 -22.06 12.68 -9.93
C PHE A 152 -22.62 14.00 -10.46
N PHE A 153 -21.80 15.07 -10.48
CA PHE A 153 -22.23 16.35 -11.03
C PHE A 153 -22.61 16.25 -12.50
N SER A 154 -21.80 15.54 -13.30
CA SER A 154 -22.13 15.27 -14.70
C SER A 154 -23.48 14.54 -14.84
N ALA A 155 -23.74 13.51 -14.03
CA ALA A 155 -24.99 12.75 -14.10
C ALA A 155 -26.22 13.61 -13.73
N VAL A 156 -26.08 14.46 -12.70
CA VAL A 156 -27.13 15.41 -12.29
C VAL A 156 -27.40 16.44 -13.39
N ASP A 157 -26.35 17.00 -13.99
CA ASP A 157 -26.44 18.00 -15.06
C ASP A 157 -27.03 17.43 -16.36
N PHE A 158 -26.77 16.15 -16.68
CA PHE A 158 -27.40 15.44 -17.80
C PHE A 158 -28.84 14.98 -17.53
N GLY A 159 -29.41 15.32 -16.37
CA GLY A 159 -30.83 15.08 -16.08
C GLY A 159 -31.17 13.67 -15.60
N PHE A 160 -30.19 12.84 -15.22
CA PHE A 160 -30.46 11.53 -14.59
C PHE A 160 -31.05 11.65 -13.17
N GLY A 161 -31.12 12.86 -12.61
CA GLY A 161 -31.71 13.16 -11.29
C GLY A 161 -33.15 13.73 -11.33
N ARG A 162 -33.85 13.64 -12.47
CA ARG A 162 -35.28 13.96 -12.58
C ARG A 162 -36.14 12.70 -12.67
#